data_AF-A0A5N6LLK4-F1
#
_entry.id   AF-A0A5N6LLK4-F1
#
_cell.length_a   1.000
_cell.length_b   1.000
_cell.length_c   1.000
_cell.angle_alpha   90.00
_cell.angle_beta   90.00
_cell.angle_gamma   90.00
#
_symmetry.space_group_name_H-M   'P 1'
#
loop_
_entity.id
_entity.type
_entity.pdbx_description
1 polymer ?
#
loop_
_entity_poly.entity_id
_entity_poly.type
_entity_poly.pdbx_seq_one_letter_code
_entity_poly.pdbx_strand_id
1 'polypeptide(L)'
;MEKLTRIYIKEVVARYDVPISIISDRDARFTSNFWKSLHKSLGTRLDMSTAYHPQTDGQSERTIQTLEDMLRACVIDFGDNWENQLPLIT
;
A
#
# COMPACT_ATOMS: atom_id res chain seq x y z
N MET A 1 -5.21 9.11 10.25
CA MET A 1 -3.99 8.26 10.31
C MET A 1 -4.23 6.98 11.08
N GLU A 2 -4.78 7.04 12.30
CA GLU A 2 -5.01 5.87 13.15
C GLU A 2 -5.86 4.74 12.51
N LYS A 3 -6.96 5.10 11.81
CA LYS A 3 -7.76 4.14 11.01
C LYS A 3 -6.91 3.42 9.95
N LEU A 4 -6.06 4.15 9.22
CA LEU A 4 -5.21 3.60 8.17
C LEU A 4 -4.13 2.69 8.75
N THR A 5 -3.54 3.05 9.89
CA THR A 5 -2.57 2.21 10.60
C THR A 5 -3.18 0.90 11.07
N ARG A 6 -4.40 0.94 11.61
CA ARG A 6 -5.11 -0.27 12.03
C ARG A 6 -5.41 -1.19 10.85
N ILE A 7 -5.83 -0.63 9.72
CA ILE A 7 -6.03 -1.38 8.48
C ILE A 7 -4.71 -1.98 8.00
N TYR A 8 -3.63 -1.19 7.96
CA TYR A 8 -2.31 -1.68 7.53
C TYR A 8 -1.81 -2.85 8.39
N ILE A 9 -1.89 -2.73 9.72
CA ILE A 9 -1.47 -3.82 10.62
C ILE A 9 -2.34 -5.07 10.40
N LYS A 10 -3.67 -4.90 10.26
CA LYS A 10 -4.60 -6.02 10.11
C LYS A 10 -4.50 -6.72 8.76
N GLU A 11 -4.34 -5.95 7.68
CA GLU A 11 -4.44 -6.47 6.32
C GLU A 11 -3.08 -6.79 5.70
N VAL A 12 -2.00 -6.15 6.17
CA VAL A 12 -0.64 -6.41 5.68
C VAL A 12 0.14 -7.23 6.70
N VAL A 13 0.38 -6.67 7.89
CA VAL A 13 1.28 -7.29 8.87
C VAL A 13 0.73 -8.61 9.41
N ALA A 14 -0.56 -8.67 9.73
CA ALA A 14 -1.15 -9.90 10.27
C ALA A 14 -1.36 -11.00 9.22
N ARG A 15 -1.40 -10.65 7.92
CA ARG A 15 -1.60 -11.62 6.82
C ARG A 15 -0.29 -12.12 6.22
N TYR A 16 0.71 -11.25 6.13
CA TYR A 16 1.95 -11.48 5.39
C TYR A 16 3.21 -11.31 6.24
N ASP A 17 3.05 -11.23 7.56
CA ASP A 17 4.09 -10.89 8.53
C ASP A 17 4.68 -9.48 8.33
N VAL A 18 5.62 -9.12 9.20
CA VAL A 18 6.33 -7.84 9.09
C VAL A 18 7.35 -7.92 7.95
N PRO A 19 7.24 -7.07 6.91
CA PRO A 19 8.22 -7.05 5.84
C PRO A 19 9.58 -6.56 6.35
N ILE A 20 10.66 -7.18 5.86
CA ILE A 20 12.04 -6.79 6.18
C ILE A 20 12.36 -5.41 5.59
N SER A 21 11.85 -5.13 4.39
CA SER A 21 11.99 -3.83 3.74
C SER A 21 10.84 -3.49 2.82
N ILE A 22 10.55 -2.20 2.69
CA ILE A 22 9.55 -1.64 1.77
C ILE A 22 10.23 -0.54 0.96
N ILE A 23 10.02 -0.57 -0.36
CA ILE A 23 10.35 0.54 -1.24
C ILE A 23 9.06 1.33 -1.45
N SER A 24 9.09 2.62 -1.16
CA SER A 24 7.94 3.51 -1.31
C SER A 24 8.31 4.72 -2.16
N ASP A 25 7.33 5.32 -2.82
CA ASP A 25 7.49 6.63 -3.43
C ASP A 25 7.72 7.74 -2.37
N ARG A 26 7.95 8.97 -2.85
CA ARG A 26 8.20 10.14 -1.99
C ARG A 26 6.94 10.86 -1.53
N ASP A 27 5.79 10.19 -1.51
CA ASP A 27 4.54 10.79 -1.02
C ASP A 27 4.71 11.30 0.44
N ALA A 28 4.07 12.43 0.74
CA ALA A 28 4.11 13.09 2.05
C ALA A 28 3.69 12.14 3.20
N ARG A 29 2.82 11.17 2.91
CA ARG A 29 2.38 10.15 3.86
C ARG A 29 3.56 9.28 4.28
N PHE A 30 4.30 8.69 3.35
CA PHE A 30 5.43 7.80 3.65
C PHE A 30 6.69 8.55 4.15
N THR A 31 6.83 9.83 3.78
CA THR A 31 7.92 10.67 4.28
C THR A 31 7.64 11.28 5.67
N SER A 32 6.40 11.19 6.17
CA SER A 32 6.00 11.71 7.47
C SER A 32 6.74 11.04 8.65
N ASN A 33 6.92 11.78 9.74
CA ASN A 33 7.55 11.26 10.96
C ASN A 33 6.76 10.08 11.56
N PHE A 34 5.45 10.07 11.40
CA PHE A 34 4.59 9.00 11.90
C PHE A 34 4.92 7.67 11.21
N TRP A 35 4.93 7.63 9.88
CA TRP A 35 5.19 6.41 9.12
C TRP A 35 6.63 5.93 9.28
N LYS A 36 7.60 6.84 9.32
CA LYS A 36 8.99 6.50 9.64
C LYS A 36 9.11 5.84 11.02
N SER A 37 8.46 6.39 12.04
CA SER A 37 8.48 5.82 13.40
C SER A 37 7.75 4.48 13.46
N LEU A 38 6.64 4.30 12.74
CA LEU A 38 5.90 3.04 12.68
C LEU A 38 6.79 1.92 12.10
N HIS A 39 7.38 2.12 10.93
CA HIS A 39 8.24 1.12 10.30
C HIS A 39 9.48 0.83 11.12
N LYS A 40 10.08 1.86 11.76
CA LYS A 40 11.19 1.66 12.69
C LYS A 40 10.80 0.76 13.88
N SER A 41 9.62 0.97 14.46
CA SER A 41 9.12 0.15 15.58
C SER A 41 8.79 -1.27 15.15
N LEU A 42 8.36 -1.47 13.90
CA LEU A 42 8.14 -2.80 13.32
C LEU A 42 9.46 -3.50 12.94
N GLY A 43 10.58 -2.78 12.83
CA GLY A 43 11.84 -3.32 12.33
C GLY A 43 11.92 -3.40 10.80
N THR A 44 10.97 -2.78 10.09
CA THR A 44 10.95 -2.68 8.63
C THR A 44 11.86 -1.53 8.17
N ARG A 45 12.73 -1.80 7.21
CA ARG A 45 13.48 -0.75 6.52
C ARG A 45 12.61 -0.08 5.45
N LEU A 46 12.39 1.22 5.56
CA LEU A 46 11.66 2.00 4.56
C LEU A 46 12.66 2.72 3.65
N ASP A 47 12.77 2.24 2.42
CA ASP A 47 13.61 2.80 1.35
C ASP A 47 12.74 3.65 0.42
N MET A 48 13.25 4.81 -0.03
CA MET A 48 12.48 5.71 -0.91
C MET A 48 12.94 5.54 -2.35
N SER A 49 12.02 5.35 -3.29
CA SER A 49 12.34 5.31 -4.71
C SER A 49 12.89 6.68 -5.15
N THR A 50 13.79 6.64 -6.12
CA THR A 50 14.29 7.86 -6.77
C THR A 50 13.26 8.34 -7.77
N ALA A 51 13.07 9.66 -7.88
CA ALA A 51 12.21 10.22 -8.92
C ALA A 51 12.64 9.69 -10.30
N TYR A 52 11.69 9.22 -11.10
CA TYR A 52 11.92 8.64 -12.43
C TYR A 52 12.76 7.35 -12.43
N HIS A 53 12.40 6.36 -11.61
CA HIS A 53 13.00 5.02 -11.65
C HIS A 53 12.02 3.93 -12.11
N PRO A 54 11.63 3.91 -13.41
CA PRO A 54 10.68 2.95 -13.97
C PRO A 54 11.12 1.47 -13.84
N GLN A 55 12.38 1.21 -13.48
CA GLN A 55 12.91 -0.15 -13.36
C GLN A 55 12.60 -0.82 -12.00
N THR A 56 12.49 -0.02 -10.93
CA THR A 56 12.13 -0.50 -9.58
C THR A 56 10.63 -0.37 -9.36
N ASP A 57 10.04 0.75 -9.80
CA ASP A 57 8.61 0.99 -9.62
C ASP A 57 7.75 0.36 -10.73
N GLY A 58 8.31 -0.05 -11.88
CA GLY A 58 7.51 -0.51 -13.02
C GLY A 58 6.72 -1.81 -12.79
N GLN A 59 7.21 -2.73 -11.95
CA GLN A 59 6.44 -3.94 -11.60
C GLN A 59 5.30 -3.62 -10.63
N SER A 60 5.58 -2.82 -9.60
CA SER A 60 4.54 -2.33 -8.69
C SER A 60 3.54 -1.44 -9.41
N GLU A 61 3.96 -0.55 -10.31
CA GLU A 61 3.09 0.32 -11.11
C GLU A 61 2.15 -0.49 -11.99
N ARG A 62 2.63 -1.54 -12.68
CA ARG A 62 1.75 -2.42 -13.47
C ARG A 62 0.75 -3.17 -12.60
N THR A 63 1.19 -3.63 -11.44
CA THR A 63 0.31 -4.33 -10.49
C THR A 63 -0.73 -3.38 -9.92
N ILE A 64 -0.33 -2.17 -9.52
CA ILE A 64 -1.22 -1.10 -9.04
C ILE A 64 -2.22 -0.73 -10.13
N GLN A 65 -1.78 -0.54 -11.38
CA GLN A 65 -2.68 -0.21 -12.48
C GLN A 65 -3.73 -1.31 -12.71
N THR A 66 -3.32 -2.58 -12.64
CA THR A 66 -4.24 -3.71 -12.76
C THR A 66 -5.26 -3.71 -11.61
N LEU A 67 -4.81 -3.47 -10.39
CA LEU A 67 -5.69 -3.36 -9.22
C LEU A 67 -6.64 -2.16 -9.32
N GLU A 68 -6.18 -1.01 -9.82
CA GLU A 68 -7.01 0.17 -10.07
C GLU A 68 -8.08 -0.10 -11.11
N ASP A 69 -7.75 -0.83 -12.18
CA ASP A 69 -8.71 -1.19 -13.22
C ASP A 69 -9.75 -2.18 -12.70
N MET A 70 -9.34 -3.17 -11.89
CA MET A 70 -10.24 -4.08 -11.18
C MET A 70 -11.15 -3.33 -10.19
N LEU A 71 -10.60 -2.39 -9.43
CA LEU A 71 -11.36 -1.53 -8.53
C LEU A 71 -12.36 -0.66 -9.29
N ARG A 72 -11.99 -0.11 -10.45
CA ARG A 72 -12.89 0.68 -11.28
C ARG A 72 -14.06 -0.17 -11.77
N ALA A 73 -13.81 -1.39 -12.23
CA ALA A 73 -14.87 -2.33 -12.60
C ALA A 73 -15.77 -2.66 -11.39
N CYS A 74 -15.18 -2.93 -10.23
CA CYS A 74 -15.93 -3.23 -9.00
C CYS A 74 -16.81 -2.05 -8.56
N VAL A 75 -16.33 -0.82 -8.62
CA VAL A 75 -17.13 0.37 -8.29
C VAL A 75 -18.30 0.54 -9.26
N ILE A 76 -18.10 0.24 -10.55
CA ILE A 76 -19.19 0.27 -11.55
C ILE A 76 -20.26 -0.78 -11.23
N ASP A 77 -19.87 -1.98 -10.85
CA ASP A 77 -20.79 -3.10 -10.63
C ASP A 77 -21.48 -3.06 -9.25
N PHE A 78 -20.80 -2.56 -8.21
CA PHE A 78 -21.26 -2.64 -6.81
C PHE A 78 -21.51 -1.29 -6.13
N GLY A 79 -21.21 -0.15 -6.79
CA GLY A 79 -21.43 1.19 -6.26
C GLY A 79 -20.76 1.41 -4.90
N ASP A 80 -21.48 2.00 -3.95
CA ASP A 80 -20.97 2.32 -2.59
C ASP A 80 -20.60 1.08 -1.75
N ASN A 81 -20.92 -0.13 -2.20
CA ASN A 81 -20.57 -1.37 -1.49
C ASN A 81 -19.20 -1.95 -1.90
N TRP A 82 -18.44 -1.25 -2.73
CA TRP A 82 -17.14 -1.69 -3.24
C TRP A 82 -16.12 -1.99 -2.12
N GLU A 83 -16.19 -1.29 -0.99
CA GLU A 83 -15.29 -1.50 0.15
C GLU A 83 -15.36 -2.94 0.70
N ASN A 84 -16.54 -3.57 0.63
CA ASN A 84 -16.74 -4.94 1.08
C ASN A 84 -16.22 -5.98 0.07
N GLN A 85 -15.96 -5.57 -1.17
CA GLN A 85 -15.43 -6.41 -2.24
C GLN A 85 -13.89 -6.32 -2.36
N LEU A 86 -13.23 -5.41 -1.63
CA LEU A 86 -11.78 -5.27 -1.59
C LEU A 86 -11.04 -6.61 -1.38
N PRO A 87 -11.47 -7.51 -0.45
CA PRO A 87 -10.81 -8.80 -0.26
C PRO A 87 -10.90 -9.77 -1.45
N LEU A 88 -11.73 -9.49 -2.45
CA LEU A 88 -11.80 -10.28 -3.69
C LEU A 88 -10.83 -9.77 -4.76
N ILE A 89 -10.35 -8.53 -4.61
CA ILE A 89 -9.45 -7.87 -5.56
C ILE A 89 -7.99 -7.99 -5.10
N THR A 90 -7.76 -8.06 -3.78
CA THR A 90 -6.43 -8.17 -3.13
C THR A 90 -6.23 -9.52 -2.46
#